data_AF-A0A7C6ET70-F1
#
_entry.id   AF-A0A7C6ET70-F1
#
_cell.length_a   1.000
_cell.length_b   1.000
_cell.length_c   1.000
_cell.angle_alpha   90.00
_cell.angle_beta   90.00
_cell.angle_gamma   90.00
#
_symmetry.space_group_name_H-M   'P 1'
#
loop_
_entity.id
_entity.type
_entity.pdbx_description
1 polymer ?
#
loop_
_entity_poly.entity_id
_entity_poly.type
_entity_poly.pdbx_seq_one_letter_code
_entity_poly.pdbx_strand_id
1 'polypeptide(L)'
;MTRAILLPVATVLVFYLMAGAALLWDFAHRPYPPSPGIAEYEPVPVLHVKRHLVAKAKFPVIDIHSHPSWSGLPPEALVAVLDEVGVRSIVDLNGGWGEGLRHTVERYSLKFADRFIVFANLNVHRIADPDFGVQQAKLLEEAVANGAKGLKVWKDLGTTLLDATGKPVPLDDDRLQPIWQKAAELRIPVLIHSADPTAFWLPLNEENERFREIYLARKFGWPWHIIGPECPAKDLLLRQRERMLEENPGTLFIAAHMAMVVEDLQYLGQLLDRYPNLYVDLSAVVPDLGRMPYTSRRFFLRYQDRILFGSDVYPRAEVYRDYFRFLETFDEYIDYPVKELGQGQWKIYGIGLPDSVLRKIYYANAEKVLGVESVK
;
A
#
# COMPACT_ATOMS: atom_id res chain seq x y z
N MET A 1 64.53 38.78 45.37
CA MET A 1 64.00 37.85 46.40
C MET A 1 62.66 37.33 45.89
N THR A 2 62.66 36.16 45.26
CA THR A 2 61.46 35.58 44.62
C THR A 2 60.96 34.45 45.51
N ARG A 3 59.88 34.68 46.27
CA ARG A 3 59.24 33.64 47.09
C ARG A 3 58.40 32.75 46.17
N ALA A 4 58.83 31.51 45.95
CA ALA A 4 58.02 30.49 45.32
C ALA A 4 56.90 30.08 46.29
N ILE A 5 55.65 30.27 45.87
CA ILE A 5 54.46 29.81 46.61
C ILE A 5 54.29 28.32 46.29
N LEU A 6 54.80 27.45 47.17
CA LEU A 6 54.51 26.03 47.17
C LEU A 6 53.08 25.84 47.73
N LEU A 7 52.09 25.66 46.84
CA LEU A 7 50.80 25.14 47.27
C LEU A 7 51.01 23.70 47.80
N PRO A 8 50.51 23.35 48.99
CA PRO A 8 50.67 22.00 49.52
C PRO A 8 49.97 21.00 48.60
N VAL A 9 50.68 19.96 48.17
CA VAL A 9 50.14 18.86 47.33
C VAL A 9 48.82 18.29 47.91
N ALA A 10 48.68 18.30 49.24
CA ALA A 10 47.45 17.91 49.94
C ALA A 10 46.24 18.79 49.65
N THR A 11 46.41 20.12 49.50
CA THR A 11 45.31 21.05 49.22
C THR A 11 44.78 20.88 47.80
N VAL A 12 45.67 20.57 46.86
CA VAL A 12 45.32 20.25 45.46
C VAL A 12 44.57 18.91 45.38
N LEU A 13 45.03 17.88 46.09
CA LEU A 13 44.36 16.57 46.17
C LEU A 13 42.94 16.63 46.75
N VAL A 14 42.74 17.39 47.83
CA VAL A 14 41.40 17.58 48.43
C VAL A 14 40.46 18.32 47.47
N PHE A 15 40.95 19.31 46.73
CA PHE A 15 40.14 20.01 45.74
C PHE A 15 39.69 19.08 44.60
N TYR A 16 40.58 18.22 44.09
CA TYR A 16 40.21 17.24 43.06
C TYR A 16 39.23 16.17 43.59
N LEU A 17 39.37 15.72 44.84
CA LEU A 17 38.43 14.78 45.46
C LEU A 17 37.04 15.42 45.66
N MET A 18 36.98 16.67 46.10
CA MET A 18 35.73 17.41 46.29
C MET A 18 35.05 17.75 44.96
N ALA A 19 35.82 18.15 43.94
CA ALA A 19 35.30 18.38 42.60
C ALA A 19 34.79 17.08 41.95
N GLY A 20 35.49 15.96 42.14
CA GLY A 20 35.04 14.63 41.73
C GLY A 20 33.77 14.20 42.44
N ALA A 21 33.67 14.42 43.76
CA ALA A 21 32.47 14.12 44.54
C ALA A 21 31.27 14.98 44.12
N ALA A 22 31.46 16.26 43.80
CA ALA A 22 30.42 17.16 43.31
C ALA A 22 29.92 16.75 41.91
N LEU A 23 30.82 16.32 41.01
CA LEU A 23 30.46 15.80 39.69
C LEU A 23 29.68 14.47 39.78
N LEU A 24 30.10 13.57 40.66
CA LEU A 24 29.40 12.31 40.91
C LEU A 24 28.02 12.55 41.56
N TRP A 25 27.93 13.52 42.46
CA TRP A 25 26.66 13.93 43.07
C TRP A 25 25.70 14.52 42.04
N ASP A 26 26.17 15.46 41.21
CA ASP A 26 25.38 16.05 40.12
C ASP A 26 24.93 14.96 39.13
N PHE A 27 25.83 14.07 38.70
CA PHE A 27 25.49 12.96 37.82
C PHE A 27 24.44 12.00 38.43
N ALA A 28 24.56 11.67 39.72
CA ALA A 28 23.64 10.77 40.41
C ALA A 28 22.25 11.39 40.68
N HIS A 29 22.17 12.72 40.78
CA HIS A 29 20.93 13.44 41.10
C HIS A 29 20.36 14.23 39.92
N ARG A 30 21.01 14.15 38.75
CA ARG A 30 20.49 14.76 37.53
C ARG A 30 19.19 14.04 37.16
N PRO A 31 18.05 14.75 37.08
CA PRO A 31 16.80 14.11 36.71
C PRO A 31 16.93 13.56 35.29
N TYR A 32 16.53 12.31 35.11
CA TYR A 32 16.38 11.76 33.77
C TYR A 32 15.32 12.58 33.03
N PRO A 33 15.54 12.90 31.75
CA PRO A 33 14.47 13.46 30.93
C PRO A 33 13.29 12.45 30.91
N PRO A 34 12.04 12.92 30.82
CA PRO A 34 10.90 12.03 30.72
C PRO A 34 11.05 11.14 29.47
N SER A 35 10.80 9.83 29.63
CA SER A 35 10.78 8.91 28.50
C SER A 35 9.57 9.22 27.62
N PRO A 36 9.76 9.49 26.31
CA PRO A 36 8.63 9.70 25.41
C PRO A 36 7.79 8.43 25.30
N GLY A 37 6.47 8.59 25.15
CA GLY A 37 5.58 7.46 24.87
C GLY A 37 5.83 6.90 23.46
N ILE A 38 5.43 5.65 23.21
CA ILE A 38 5.57 5.01 21.88
C ILE A 38 4.93 5.83 20.75
N ALA A 39 3.85 6.55 21.05
CA ALA A 39 3.18 7.45 20.10
C ALA A 39 4.05 8.69 19.74
N GLU A 40 4.88 9.15 20.67
CA GLU A 40 5.70 10.37 20.57
C GLU A 40 7.15 10.07 20.14
N TYR A 41 7.58 8.81 20.24
CA TYR A 41 8.94 8.40 19.94
C TYR A 41 9.22 8.38 18.42
N GLU A 42 9.75 9.49 17.91
CA GLU A 42 10.10 9.73 16.51
C GLU A 42 11.57 10.19 16.41
N PRO A 43 12.55 9.29 16.53
CA PRO A 43 13.96 9.67 16.55
C PRO A 43 14.41 10.27 15.21
N VAL A 44 15.21 11.34 15.29
CA VAL A 44 15.87 11.93 14.11
C VAL A 44 17.22 11.23 13.92
N PRO A 45 17.46 10.57 12.77
CA PRO A 45 18.72 9.88 12.54
C PRO A 45 19.88 10.86 12.37
N VAL A 46 21.02 10.52 12.98
CA VAL A 46 22.33 11.16 12.75
C VAL A 46 23.11 10.48 11.62
N LEU A 47 22.46 9.56 10.89
CA LEU A 47 23.07 8.82 9.80
C LEU A 47 23.26 9.73 8.57
N HIS A 48 24.49 9.80 8.08
CA HIS A 48 24.86 10.53 6.86
C HIS A 48 24.94 9.56 5.68
N VAL A 49 23.80 9.36 5.01
CA VAL A 49 23.67 8.53 3.79
C VAL A 49 23.32 9.39 2.58
N LYS A 50 23.63 8.87 1.39
CA LYS A 50 23.22 9.52 0.15
C LYS A 50 21.70 9.61 0.07
N ARG A 51 21.20 10.75 -0.40
CA ARG A 51 19.77 10.98 -0.61
C ARG A 51 19.55 11.57 -2.00
N HIS A 52 18.62 11.01 -2.75
CA HIS A 52 18.19 11.54 -4.03
C HIS A 52 16.76 12.07 -3.92
N LEU A 53 16.53 13.26 -4.49
CA LEU A 53 15.20 13.77 -4.76
C LEU A 53 14.79 13.31 -6.16
N VAL A 54 13.91 12.31 -6.25
CA VAL A 54 13.38 11.84 -7.52
C VAL A 54 12.12 12.63 -7.83
N ALA A 55 12.27 13.80 -8.46
CA ALA A 55 11.18 14.75 -8.65
C ALA A 55 10.08 14.24 -9.62
N LYS A 56 10.47 13.41 -10.59
CA LYS A 56 9.65 12.90 -11.68
C LYS A 56 10.06 11.47 -12.01
N ALA A 57 9.12 10.62 -12.40
CA ALA A 57 9.38 9.25 -12.83
C ALA A 57 10.33 9.20 -14.03
N LYS A 58 11.20 8.19 -14.07
CA LYS A 58 12.12 7.96 -15.20
C LYS A 58 11.40 7.57 -16.51
N PHE A 59 10.22 6.95 -16.40
CA PHE A 59 9.36 6.56 -17.52
C PHE A 59 7.90 6.91 -17.19
N PRO A 60 6.99 7.02 -18.18
CA PRO A 60 5.57 7.22 -17.92
C PRO A 60 5.00 6.15 -16.99
N VAL A 61 4.16 6.55 -16.03
CA VAL A 61 3.52 5.64 -15.08
C VAL A 61 2.02 5.54 -15.35
N ILE A 62 1.47 4.33 -15.35
CA ILE A 62 0.06 4.04 -15.11
C ILE A 62 -0.06 3.60 -13.65
N ASP A 63 -0.77 4.38 -12.84
CA ASP A 63 -1.14 3.98 -11.50
C ASP A 63 -2.40 3.11 -11.55
N ILE A 64 -2.26 1.79 -11.36
CA ILE A 64 -3.40 0.84 -11.42
C ILE A 64 -4.33 0.93 -10.21
N HIS A 65 -3.93 1.65 -9.16
CA HIS A 65 -4.59 1.62 -7.88
C HIS A 65 -4.63 3.04 -7.29
N SER A 66 -5.65 3.82 -7.63
CA SER A 66 -5.82 5.17 -7.11
C SER A 66 -7.27 5.46 -6.72
N HIS A 67 -7.42 6.48 -5.89
CA HIS A 67 -8.70 6.91 -5.33
C HIS A 67 -8.90 8.42 -5.46
N PRO A 68 -8.96 8.98 -6.68
CA PRO A 68 -8.98 10.43 -6.92
C PRO A 68 -10.11 11.16 -6.20
N SER A 69 -11.27 10.50 -6.06
CA SER A 69 -12.45 11.07 -5.38
C SER A 69 -12.19 11.43 -3.91
N TRP A 70 -11.25 10.76 -3.23
CA TRP A 70 -10.93 11.02 -1.82
C TRP A 70 -10.22 12.35 -1.59
N SER A 71 -9.67 12.96 -2.64
CA SER A 71 -9.04 14.29 -2.54
C SER A 71 -10.04 15.42 -2.32
N GLY A 72 -11.28 15.26 -2.78
CA GLY A 72 -12.24 16.36 -2.94
C GLY A 72 -11.87 17.40 -3.99
N LEU A 73 -10.76 17.22 -4.71
CA LEU A 73 -10.25 18.15 -5.72
C LEU A 73 -10.95 17.96 -7.08
N PRO A 74 -10.96 19.00 -7.93
CA PRO A 74 -11.40 18.85 -9.32
C PRO A 74 -10.37 18.06 -10.15
N PRO A 75 -10.80 17.33 -11.20
CA PRO A 75 -9.91 16.50 -12.02
C PRO A 75 -8.69 17.25 -12.61
N GLU A 76 -8.84 18.53 -12.96
CA GLU A 76 -7.79 19.39 -13.50
C GLU A 76 -6.62 19.56 -12.52
N ALA A 77 -6.92 19.70 -11.24
CA ALA A 77 -5.90 19.81 -10.19
C ALA A 77 -5.15 18.49 -10.01
N LEU A 78 -5.85 17.37 -10.10
CA LEU A 78 -5.23 16.04 -10.06
C LEU A 78 -4.32 15.82 -11.27
N VAL A 79 -4.78 16.20 -12.47
CA VAL A 79 -3.99 16.16 -13.70
C VAL A 79 -2.69 16.96 -13.58
N ALA A 80 -2.74 18.15 -12.99
CA ALA A 80 -1.54 18.95 -12.76
C ALA A 80 -0.51 18.22 -11.86
N VAL A 81 -0.97 17.54 -10.81
CA VAL A 81 -0.10 16.71 -9.96
C VAL A 81 0.53 15.58 -10.77
N LEU A 82 -0.26 14.86 -11.57
CA LEU A 82 0.22 13.76 -12.40
C LEU A 82 1.30 14.24 -13.41
N ASP A 83 1.10 15.41 -14.03
CA ASP A 83 2.07 16.02 -14.96
C ASP A 83 3.39 16.41 -14.29
N GLU A 84 3.30 16.97 -13.08
CA GLU A 84 4.45 17.35 -12.24
C GLU A 84 5.38 16.16 -12.01
N VAL A 85 4.81 14.99 -11.72
CA VAL A 85 5.58 13.79 -11.34
C VAL A 85 5.75 12.75 -12.45
N GLY A 86 5.19 12.99 -13.65
CA GLY A 86 5.37 12.10 -14.80
C GLY A 86 4.49 10.86 -14.77
N VAL A 87 3.37 10.91 -14.05
CA VAL A 87 2.33 9.89 -14.10
C VAL A 87 1.43 10.21 -15.28
N ARG A 88 1.31 9.27 -16.22
CA ARG A 88 0.51 9.43 -17.42
C ARG A 88 -0.97 9.34 -17.08
N SER A 89 -1.36 8.24 -16.44
CA SER A 89 -2.76 7.97 -16.15
C SER A 89 -2.91 7.24 -14.82
N ILE A 90 -4.11 7.33 -14.25
CA ILE A 90 -4.49 6.60 -13.06
C ILE A 90 -5.76 5.79 -13.32
N VAL A 91 -5.90 4.68 -12.60
CA VAL A 91 -7.14 3.92 -12.50
C VAL A 91 -7.88 4.38 -11.24
N ASP A 92 -9.04 4.97 -11.43
CA ASP A 92 -10.01 5.29 -10.38
C ASP A 92 -10.79 4.04 -10.01
N LEU A 93 -10.55 3.54 -8.80
CA LEU A 93 -11.21 2.37 -8.25
C LEU A 93 -12.52 2.73 -7.50
N ASN A 94 -12.92 4.00 -7.48
CA ASN A 94 -14.19 4.49 -6.91
C ASN A 94 -15.28 4.67 -7.97
N GLY A 95 -15.28 3.88 -9.05
CA GLY A 95 -16.22 4.08 -10.16
C GLY A 95 -17.68 4.00 -9.75
N GLY A 96 -18.03 3.15 -8.79
CA GLY A 96 -19.42 2.86 -8.43
C GLY A 96 -20.10 1.96 -9.46
N TRP A 97 -21.42 2.04 -9.54
CA TRP A 97 -22.27 1.23 -10.43
C TRP A 97 -23.47 2.03 -10.93
N GLY A 98 -24.13 1.55 -12.00
CA GLY A 98 -25.31 2.19 -12.57
C GLY A 98 -25.09 3.67 -12.92
N GLU A 99 -26.02 4.54 -12.52
CA GLU A 99 -25.89 6.00 -12.72
C GLU A 99 -24.68 6.60 -11.99
N GLY A 100 -24.30 6.06 -10.82
CA GLY A 100 -23.10 6.49 -10.11
C GLY A 100 -21.84 6.30 -10.95
N LEU A 101 -21.73 5.18 -11.65
CA LEU A 101 -20.65 4.93 -12.60
C LEU A 101 -20.64 5.90 -13.76
N ARG A 102 -21.80 6.15 -14.36
CA ARG A 102 -21.91 7.10 -15.48
C ARG A 102 -21.43 8.49 -15.07
N HIS A 103 -21.84 8.95 -13.90
CA HIS A 103 -21.38 10.22 -13.34
C HIS A 103 -19.86 10.26 -13.13
N THR A 104 -19.26 9.18 -12.61
CA THR A 104 -17.81 9.09 -12.42
C THR A 104 -17.07 9.11 -13.77
N VAL A 105 -17.54 8.34 -14.75
CA VAL A 105 -16.98 8.30 -16.10
C VAL A 105 -17.10 9.66 -16.80
N GLU A 106 -18.23 10.35 -16.70
CA GLU A 106 -18.44 11.70 -17.22
C GLU A 106 -17.55 12.75 -16.54
N ARG A 107 -17.33 12.62 -15.23
CA ARG A 107 -16.46 13.52 -14.47
C ARG A 107 -15.00 13.36 -14.86
N TYR A 108 -14.53 12.13 -15.03
CA TYR A 108 -13.12 11.81 -15.23
C TYR A 108 -12.81 11.38 -16.66
N SER A 109 -13.04 10.09 -16.99
CA SER A 109 -12.56 9.49 -18.24
C SER A 109 -13.13 10.10 -19.52
N LEU A 110 -14.36 10.63 -19.55
CA LEU A 110 -14.87 11.28 -20.77
C LEU A 110 -14.27 12.67 -21.02
N LYS A 111 -13.91 13.39 -19.95
CA LYS A 111 -13.28 14.72 -20.07
C LYS A 111 -11.75 14.64 -20.21
N PHE A 112 -11.15 13.59 -19.66
CA PHE A 112 -9.71 13.41 -19.53
C PHE A 112 -9.31 11.96 -19.89
N ALA A 113 -9.67 11.52 -21.11
CA ALA A 113 -9.60 10.13 -21.55
C ALA A 113 -8.21 9.49 -21.43
N ASP A 114 -7.14 10.26 -21.61
CA ASP A 114 -5.77 9.75 -21.50
C ASP A 114 -5.21 9.76 -20.07
N ARG A 115 -5.99 10.27 -19.10
CA ARG A 115 -5.53 10.53 -17.72
C ARG A 115 -6.25 9.68 -16.68
N PHE A 116 -7.51 9.35 -16.90
CA PHE A 116 -8.30 8.56 -15.96
C PHE A 116 -8.94 7.36 -16.64
N ILE A 117 -8.83 6.23 -15.98
CA ILE A 117 -9.48 4.98 -16.35
C ILE A 117 -10.37 4.59 -15.16
N VAL A 118 -11.63 4.23 -15.38
CA VAL A 118 -12.56 3.93 -14.28
C VAL A 118 -12.81 2.43 -14.18
N PHE A 119 -12.71 1.89 -12.98
CA PHE A 119 -13.19 0.53 -12.66
C PHE A 119 -14.55 0.61 -11.98
N ALA A 120 -15.48 -0.24 -12.40
CA ALA A 120 -16.76 -0.38 -11.73
C ALA A 120 -16.59 -1.03 -10.34
N ASN A 121 -17.59 -0.90 -9.47
CA ASN A 121 -17.64 -1.58 -8.17
C ASN A 121 -18.78 -2.60 -8.12
N LEU A 122 -18.65 -3.60 -7.23
CA LEU A 122 -19.74 -4.50 -6.90
C LEU A 122 -20.91 -3.74 -6.24
N ASN A 123 -22.14 -3.98 -6.68
CA ASN A 123 -23.34 -3.52 -5.98
C ASN A 123 -23.76 -4.57 -4.95
N VAL A 124 -23.11 -4.56 -3.79
CA VAL A 124 -23.30 -5.59 -2.75
C VAL A 124 -24.63 -5.50 -1.99
N HIS A 125 -25.49 -4.50 -2.27
CA HIS A 125 -26.77 -4.33 -1.59
C HIS A 125 -27.71 -5.53 -1.73
N ARG A 126 -27.55 -6.32 -2.80
CA ARG A 126 -28.36 -7.51 -3.09
C ARG A 126 -27.57 -8.80 -2.97
N ILE A 127 -26.44 -8.81 -2.24
CA ILE A 127 -25.56 -9.99 -2.10
C ILE A 127 -26.29 -11.23 -1.57
N ALA A 128 -27.37 -11.03 -0.81
CA ALA A 128 -28.21 -12.08 -0.26
C ALA A 128 -29.15 -12.75 -1.29
N ASP A 129 -29.35 -12.14 -2.46
CA ASP A 129 -30.33 -12.63 -3.43
C ASP A 129 -29.80 -13.85 -4.19
N PRO A 130 -30.63 -14.87 -4.46
CA PRO A 130 -30.19 -16.07 -5.18
C PRO A 130 -29.68 -15.80 -6.60
N ASP A 131 -30.17 -14.74 -7.25
CA ASP A 131 -29.77 -14.34 -8.60
C ASP A 131 -28.70 -13.22 -8.61
N PHE A 132 -28.13 -12.88 -7.44
CA PHE A 132 -27.15 -11.80 -7.28
C PHE A 132 -26.06 -11.82 -8.35
N GLY A 133 -25.40 -12.97 -8.54
CA GLY A 133 -24.30 -13.11 -9.49
C GLY A 133 -24.70 -12.77 -10.91
N VAL A 134 -25.87 -13.25 -11.34
CA VAL A 134 -26.40 -13.02 -12.69
C VAL A 134 -26.76 -11.55 -12.89
N GLN A 135 -27.38 -10.91 -11.90
CA GLN A 135 -27.70 -9.48 -11.96
C GLN A 135 -26.43 -8.63 -11.96
N GLN A 136 -25.44 -8.97 -11.14
CA GLN A 136 -24.19 -8.24 -11.05
C GLN A 136 -23.33 -8.42 -12.31
N ALA A 137 -23.37 -9.60 -12.95
CA ALA A 137 -22.76 -9.83 -14.26
C ALA A 137 -23.39 -8.93 -15.34
N LYS A 138 -24.73 -8.83 -15.38
CA LYS A 138 -25.41 -7.92 -16.30
C LYS A 138 -25.03 -6.45 -16.03
N LEU A 139 -24.97 -6.06 -14.76
CA LEU A 139 -24.55 -4.72 -14.36
C LEU A 139 -23.09 -4.43 -14.76
N LEU A 140 -22.22 -5.44 -14.73
CA LEU A 140 -20.83 -5.32 -15.19
C LEU A 140 -20.74 -5.14 -16.71
N GLU A 141 -21.57 -5.86 -17.48
CA GLU A 141 -21.68 -5.67 -18.93
C GLU A 141 -22.14 -4.25 -19.28
N GLU A 142 -23.18 -3.77 -18.60
CA GLU A 142 -23.65 -2.38 -18.72
C GLU A 142 -22.56 -1.38 -18.30
N ALA A 143 -21.80 -1.67 -17.25
CA ALA A 143 -20.72 -0.81 -16.80
C ALA A 143 -19.61 -0.67 -17.85
N VAL A 144 -19.20 -1.77 -18.48
CA VAL A 144 -18.20 -1.76 -19.56
C VAL A 144 -18.73 -1.01 -20.78
N ALA A 145 -19.99 -1.21 -21.15
CA ALA A 145 -20.63 -0.45 -22.22
C ALA A 145 -20.66 1.06 -21.94
N ASN A 146 -20.71 1.45 -20.66
CA ASN A 146 -20.64 2.84 -20.20
C ASN A 146 -19.22 3.34 -19.88
N GLY A 147 -18.18 2.61 -20.29
CA GLY A 147 -16.79 3.09 -20.26
C GLY A 147 -15.92 2.55 -19.12
N ALA A 148 -16.43 1.68 -18.25
CA ALA A 148 -15.59 0.99 -17.27
C ALA A 148 -14.58 0.06 -17.97
N LYS A 149 -13.37 -0.03 -17.43
CA LYS A 149 -12.27 -0.87 -17.95
C LYS A 149 -11.84 -2.00 -17.03
N GLY A 150 -12.59 -2.23 -15.96
CA GLY A 150 -12.29 -3.24 -14.96
C GLY A 150 -13.32 -3.23 -13.84
N LEU A 151 -13.15 -4.16 -12.91
CA LEU A 151 -13.98 -4.29 -11.71
C LEU A 151 -13.08 -4.20 -10.47
N LYS A 152 -13.46 -3.35 -9.51
CA LYS A 152 -12.87 -3.31 -8.16
C LYS A 152 -13.78 -4.04 -7.19
N VAL A 153 -13.19 -4.97 -6.45
CA VAL A 153 -13.77 -5.68 -5.32
C VAL A 153 -13.06 -5.19 -4.06
N TRP A 154 -13.86 -4.68 -3.12
CA TRP A 154 -13.37 -4.12 -1.87
C TRP A 154 -13.10 -5.23 -0.84
N LYS A 155 -12.36 -4.87 0.20
CA LYS A 155 -11.95 -5.81 1.25
C LYS A 155 -13.07 -6.25 2.18
N ASP A 156 -14.23 -5.59 2.11
CA ASP A 156 -15.43 -5.97 2.84
C ASP A 156 -15.91 -7.38 2.45
N LEU A 157 -15.74 -7.77 1.19
CA LEU A 157 -15.95 -9.16 0.75
C LEU A 157 -14.96 -10.09 1.47
N GLY A 158 -15.48 -11.15 2.08
CA GLY A 158 -14.72 -12.07 2.93
C GLY A 158 -14.61 -11.62 4.40
N THR A 159 -14.83 -10.34 4.71
CA THR A 159 -14.59 -9.80 6.06
C THR A 159 -15.86 -9.29 6.74
N THR A 160 -16.37 -8.13 6.31
CA THR A 160 -17.47 -7.43 6.97
C THR A 160 -18.76 -7.43 6.15
N LEU A 161 -18.71 -7.81 4.87
CA LEU A 161 -19.90 -7.96 4.05
C LEU A 161 -20.64 -9.23 4.48
N LEU A 162 -21.79 -9.05 5.13
CA LEU A 162 -22.59 -10.16 5.66
C LEU A 162 -23.67 -10.60 4.68
N ASP A 163 -23.97 -11.90 4.66
CA ASP A 163 -25.13 -12.47 3.98
C ASP A 163 -26.41 -12.38 4.84
N ALA A 164 -27.53 -12.89 4.31
CA ALA A 164 -28.81 -12.94 5.03
C ALA A 164 -28.78 -13.79 6.31
N THR A 165 -27.77 -14.64 6.50
CA THR A 165 -27.56 -15.43 7.72
C THR A 165 -26.73 -14.69 8.77
N GLY A 166 -26.22 -13.50 8.44
CA GLY A 166 -25.35 -12.71 9.29
C GLY A 166 -23.89 -13.20 9.28
N LYS A 167 -23.49 -14.02 8.30
CA LYS A 167 -22.12 -14.51 8.15
C LYS A 167 -21.37 -13.74 7.08
N PRO A 168 -20.05 -13.51 7.21
CA PRO A 168 -19.25 -12.95 6.14
C PRO A 168 -19.37 -13.76 4.86
N VAL A 169 -19.61 -13.08 3.74
CA VAL A 169 -19.68 -13.70 2.41
C VAL A 169 -18.27 -14.15 2.00
N PRO A 170 -18.03 -15.45 1.77
CA PRO A 170 -16.72 -15.96 1.35
C PRO A 170 -16.21 -15.34 0.04
N LEU A 171 -14.88 -15.27 -0.13
CA LEU A 171 -14.27 -14.82 -1.39
C LEU A 171 -14.50 -15.79 -2.56
N ASP A 172 -14.73 -17.06 -2.25
CA ASP A 172 -15.05 -18.17 -3.16
C ASP A 172 -16.53 -18.53 -3.16
N ASP A 173 -17.42 -17.60 -2.80
CA ASP A 173 -18.85 -17.85 -2.82
C ASP A 173 -19.36 -18.10 -4.25
N ASP A 174 -20.13 -19.18 -4.45
CA ASP A 174 -20.67 -19.58 -5.76
C ASP A 174 -21.48 -18.48 -6.45
N ARG A 175 -22.12 -17.59 -5.67
CA ARG A 175 -22.88 -16.45 -6.22
C ARG A 175 -21.98 -15.46 -6.96
N LEU A 176 -20.67 -15.49 -6.76
CA LEU A 176 -19.71 -14.61 -7.43
C LEU A 176 -19.28 -15.13 -8.80
N GLN A 177 -19.41 -16.44 -9.06
CA GLN A 177 -18.93 -17.09 -10.29
C GLN A 177 -19.44 -16.43 -11.58
N PRO A 178 -20.73 -16.05 -11.72
CA PRO A 178 -21.19 -15.39 -12.95
C PRO A 178 -20.48 -14.05 -13.22
N ILE A 179 -20.02 -13.36 -12.16
CA ILE A 179 -19.30 -12.07 -12.27
C ILE A 179 -17.91 -12.31 -12.86
N TRP A 180 -17.20 -13.33 -12.36
CA TRP A 180 -15.87 -13.70 -12.83
C TRP A 180 -15.91 -14.17 -14.28
N GLN A 181 -16.88 -15.01 -14.63
CA GLN A 181 -17.11 -15.48 -16.00
C GLN A 181 -17.38 -14.30 -16.93
N LYS A 182 -18.24 -13.36 -16.51
CA LYS A 182 -18.52 -12.16 -17.30
C LYS A 182 -17.30 -11.26 -17.47
N ALA A 183 -16.47 -11.09 -16.43
CA ALA A 183 -15.22 -10.33 -16.54
C ALA A 183 -14.25 -10.97 -17.55
N ALA A 184 -14.15 -12.30 -17.57
CA ALA A 184 -13.38 -13.05 -18.56
C ALA A 184 -13.93 -12.87 -19.99
N GLU A 185 -15.25 -12.98 -20.18
CA GLU A 185 -15.93 -12.77 -21.47
C GLU A 185 -15.67 -11.37 -22.02
N LEU A 186 -15.77 -10.35 -21.16
CA LEU A 186 -15.54 -8.95 -21.50
C LEU A 186 -14.05 -8.59 -21.60
N ARG A 187 -13.15 -9.51 -21.23
CA ARG A 187 -11.69 -9.34 -21.20
C ARG A 187 -11.25 -8.12 -20.38
N ILE A 188 -11.88 -7.92 -19.23
CA ILE A 188 -11.50 -6.86 -18.29
C ILE A 188 -10.89 -7.46 -17.01
N PRO A 189 -9.93 -6.77 -16.38
CA PRO A 189 -9.36 -7.21 -15.12
C PRO A 189 -10.31 -7.02 -13.93
N VAL A 190 -10.13 -7.86 -12.92
CA VAL A 190 -10.73 -7.72 -11.59
C VAL A 190 -9.64 -7.39 -10.58
N LEU A 191 -9.65 -6.17 -10.03
CA LEU A 191 -8.79 -5.80 -8.90
C LEU A 191 -9.49 -6.12 -7.59
N ILE A 192 -8.92 -7.02 -6.80
CA ILE A 192 -9.50 -7.49 -5.54
C ILE A 192 -8.58 -7.18 -4.36
N HIS A 193 -9.13 -6.49 -3.36
CA HIS A 193 -8.50 -6.33 -2.06
C HIS A 193 -9.05 -7.41 -1.13
N SER A 194 -8.19 -8.25 -0.57
CA SER A 194 -8.57 -9.31 0.35
C SER A 194 -7.60 -9.37 1.54
N ALA A 195 -8.13 -9.27 2.76
CA ALA A 195 -7.37 -9.21 4.02
C ALA A 195 -6.53 -7.93 4.21
N ASP A 196 -5.78 -7.88 5.32
CA ASP A 196 -4.89 -6.79 5.75
C ASP A 196 -3.52 -7.41 6.21
N PRO A 197 -2.50 -6.63 6.64
CA PRO A 197 -1.22 -7.19 7.10
C PRO A 197 -1.40 -8.22 8.24
N THR A 198 -0.54 -9.24 8.30
CA THR A 198 -0.71 -10.37 9.22
C THR A 198 -0.75 -9.92 10.68
N ALA A 199 0.03 -8.90 11.02
CA ALA A 199 0.09 -8.32 12.35
C ALA A 199 -1.27 -7.79 12.86
N PHE A 200 -2.25 -7.53 11.99
CA PHE A 200 -3.58 -7.05 12.39
C PHE A 200 -4.45 -8.16 13.00
N TRP A 201 -4.11 -9.44 12.73
CA TRP A 201 -4.72 -10.62 13.38
C TRP A 201 -3.98 -11.07 14.65
N LEU A 202 -2.83 -10.49 14.96
CA LEU A 202 -2.05 -10.84 16.15
C LEU A 202 -2.54 -10.05 17.38
N PRO A 203 -2.32 -10.56 18.61
CA PRO A 203 -2.61 -9.82 19.83
C PRO A 203 -1.98 -8.42 19.79
N LEU A 204 -2.71 -7.41 20.27
CA LEU A 204 -2.20 -6.04 20.35
C LEU A 204 -1.39 -5.86 21.65
N ASN A 205 -0.13 -6.30 21.62
CA ASN A 205 0.81 -6.22 22.74
C ASN A 205 2.20 -5.75 22.26
N GLU A 206 3.19 -5.77 23.14
CA GLU A 206 4.58 -5.36 22.87
C GLU A 206 5.30 -6.19 21.80
N GLU A 207 4.80 -7.38 21.46
CA GLU A 207 5.37 -8.24 20.41
C GLU A 207 4.78 -7.94 19.01
N ASN A 208 3.72 -7.14 18.93
CA ASN A 208 3.08 -6.79 17.67
C ASN A 208 3.83 -5.65 16.97
N GLU A 209 4.48 -5.95 15.84
CA GLU A 209 5.27 -4.96 15.08
C GLU A 209 4.44 -3.79 14.53
N ARG A 210 3.12 -3.94 14.45
CA ARG A 210 2.17 -2.90 14.03
C ARG A 210 1.40 -2.28 15.19
N PHE A 211 1.82 -2.50 16.44
CA PHE A 211 1.12 -1.98 17.62
C PHE A 211 0.82 -0.48 17.51
N ARG A 212 1.84 0.32 17.18
CA ARG A 212 1.68 1.78 17.10
C ARG A 212 0.72 2.20 16.00
N GLU A 213 0.82 1.59 14.83
CA GLU A 213 -0.10 1.82 13.70
C GLU A 213 -1.54 1.57 14.15
N ILE A 214 -1.79 0.38 14.71
CA ILE A 214 -3.11 -0.04 15.17
C ILE A 214 -3.64 0.87 16.28
N TYR A 215 -2.78 1.22 17.23
CA TYR A 215 -3.11 2.10 18.34
C TYR A 215 -3.49 3.50 17.88
N LEU A 216 -2.72 4.12 16.98
CA LEU A 216 -3.00 5.47 16.48
C LEU A 216 -4.27 5.49 15.63
N ALA A 217 -4.43 4.52 14.72
CA ALA A 217 -5.65 4.41 13.92
C ALA A 217 -6.90 4.25 14.78
N ARG A 218 -6.86 3.44 15.85
CA ARG A 218 -7.96 3.33 16.82
C ARG A 218 -8.18 4.63 17.61
N LYS A 219 -7.11 5.24 18.11
CA LYS A 219 -7.16 6.48 18.89
C LYS A 219 -7.79 7.64 18.11
N PHE A 220 -7.52 7.72 16.82
CA PHE A 220 -8.02 8.78 15.94
C PHE A 220 -9.28 8.37 15.15
N GLY A 221 -9.85 7.20 15.44
CA GLY A 221 -11.11 6.75 14.87
C GLY A 221 -11.03 6.53 13.35
N TRP A 222 -9.98 5.87 12.87
CA TRP A 222 -9.78 5.52 11.47
C TRP A 222 -10.27 4.09 11.19
N PRO A 223 -11.57 3.88 10.89
CA PRO A 223 -12.16 2.54 10.76
C PRO A 223 -11.67 1.78 9.52
N TRP A 224 -11.15 2.48 8.52
CA TRP A 224 -10.80 1.91 7.22
C TRP A 224 -9.52 1.07 7.23
N HIS A 225 -8.71 1.18 8.29
CA HIS A 225 -7.36 0.61 8.29
C HIS A 225 -7.27 -0.78 8.89
N ILE A 226 -8.20 -1.26 9.72
CA ILE A 226 -7.92 -2.44 10.55
C ILE A 226 -9.13 -3.36 10.64
N ILE A 227 -9.05 -4.45 9.89
CA ILE A 227 -9.91 -5.61 10.03
C ILE A 227 -9.25 -6.51 11.09
N GLY A 228 -9.76 -6.45 12.32
CA GLY A 228 -9.17 -7.10 13.49
C GLY A 228 -9.58 -8.57 13.66
N PRO A 229 -9.26 -9.19 14.81
CA PRO A 229 -9.53 -10.60 15.11
C PRO A 229 -11.03 -10.96 15.15
N GLU A 230 -11.92 -9.97 15.14
CA GLU A 230 -13.37 -10.14 14.98
C GLU A 230 -13.79 -10.67 13.59
N CYS A 231 -12.91 -10.58 12.59
CA CYS A 231 -13.16 -11.10 11.25
C CYS A 231 -12.63 -12.52 11.07
N PRO A 232 -13.02 -13.23 9.98
CA PRO A 232 -12.46 -14.54 9.68
C PRO A 232 -10.92 -14.52 9.68
N ALA A 233 -10.32 -15.64 10.10
CA ALA A 233 -8.87 -15.77 10.15
C ALA A 233 -8.25 -15.50 8.77
N LYS A 234 -7.12 -14.77 8.72
CA LYS A 234 -6.43 -14.43 7.47
C LYS A 234 -6.18 -15.66 6.58
N ASP A 235 -5.73 -16.77 7.14
CA ASP A 235 -5.51 -18.03 6.40
C ASP A 235 -6.76 -18.56 5.71
N LEU A 236 -7.95 -18.35 6.29
CA LEU A 236 -9.20 -18.71 5.64
C LEU A 236 -9.44 -17.82 4.43
N LEU A 237 -9.28 -16.50 4.56
CA LEU A 237 -9.42 -15.54 3.46
C LEU A 237 -8.46 -15.85 2.31
N LEU A 238 -7.20 -16.14 2.62
CA LEU A 238 -6.18 -16.50 1.63
C LEU A 238 -6.56 -17.79 0.88
N ARG A 239 -6.98 -18.84 1.59
CA ARG A 239 -7.43 -20.09 0.97
C ARG A 239 -8.69 -19.92 0.12
N GLN A 240 -9.65 -19.09 0.55
CA GLN A 240 -10.84 -18.78 -0.25
C GLN A 240 -10.44 -18.07 -1.55
N ARG A 241 -9.57 -17.05 -1.47
CA ARG A 241 -9.05 -16.40 -2.68
C ARG A 241 -8.33 -17.38 -3.61
N GLU A 242 -7.50 -18.27 -3.08
CA GLU A 242 -6.80 -19.27 -3.90
C GLU A 242 -7.76 -20.19 -4.65
N ARG A 243 -8.83 -20.66 -4.00
CA ARG A 243 -9.89 -21.45 -4.68
C ARG A 243 -10.60 -20.64 -5.75
N MET A 244 -10.97 -19.40 -5.45
CA MET A 244 -11.55 -18.47 -6.42
C MET A 244 -10.65 -18.32 -7.66
N LEU A 245 -9.33 -18.16 -7.48
CA LEU A 245 -8.37 -18.07 -8.59
C LEU A 245 -8.29 -19.37 -9.39
N GLU A 246 -8.27 -20.53 -8.72
CA GLU A 246 -8.20 -21.86 -9.32
C GLU A 246 -9.43 -22.18 -10.18
N GLU A 247 -10.61 -21.81 -9.70
CA GLU A 247 -11.89 -22.03 -10.38
C GLU A 247 -12.12 -21.08 -11.57
N ASN A 248 -11.36 -19.98 -11.64
CA ASN A 248 -11.55 -18.91 -12.63
C ASN A 248 -10.29 -18.63 -13.48
N PRO A 249 -9.71 -19.64 -14.16
CA PRO A 249 -8.45 -19.48 -14.90
C PRO A 249 -8.57 -18.54 -16.12
N GLY A 250 -9.79 -18.31 -16.62
CA GLY A 250 -10.06 -17.38 -17.72
C GLY A 250 -10.14 -15.91 -17.30
N THR A 251 -10.26 -15.62 -16.01
CA THR A 251 -10.44 -14.27 -15.47
C THR A 251 -9.10 -13.70 -15.04
N LEU A 252 -8.76 -12.49 -15.51
CA LEU A 252 -7.55 -11.80 -15.08
C LEU A 252 -7.80 -11.10 -13.75
N PHE A 253 -7.08 -11.51 -12.70
CA PHE A 253 -7.15 -10.88 -11.39
C PHE A 253 -5.93 -10.01 -11.12
N ILE A 254 -6.14 -8.89 -10.44
CA ILE A 254 -5.09 -8.08 -9.82
C ILE A 254 -5.33 -8.17 -8.31
N ALA A 255 -4.50 -8.95 -7.59
CA ALA A 255 -4.58 -8.98 -6.15
C ALA A 255 -3.85 -7.77 -5.56
N ALA A 256 -4.60 -6.91 -4.89
CA ALA A 256 -4.09 -5.67 -4.35
C ALA A 256 -2.92 -5.89 -3.38
N HIS A 257 -1.99 -4.93 -3.33
CA HIS A 257 -1.03 -4.82 -2.23
C HIS A 257 -0.16 -6.08 -2.05
N MET A 258 0.42 -6.59 -3.14
CA MET A 258 1.16 -7.87 -3.13
C MET A 258 0.32 -9.02 -2.57
N ALA A 259 -0.97 -9.01 -2.90
CA ALA A 259 -1.97 -9.96 -2.44
C ALA A 259 -2.09 -10.06 -0.90
N MET A 260 -1.73 -8.99 -0.17
CA MET A 260 -1.69 -8.93 1.31
C MET A 260 -0.89 -10.07 1.96
N VAL A 261 0.13 -10.57 1.25
CA VAL A 261 1.09 -11.59 1.73
C VAL A 261 2.52 -11.12 1.50
N VAL A 262 2.73 -9.80 1.51
CA VAL A 262 4.03 -9.18 1.26
C VAL A 262 5.09 -9.64 2.25
N GLU A 263 4.70 -10.01 3.48
CA GLU A 263 5.58 -10.52 4.52
C GLU A 263 6.24 -11.86 4.13
N ASP A 264 5.66 -12.60 3.18
CA ASP A 264 6.19 -13.85 2.64
C ASP A 264 6.23 -13.83 1.09
N LEU A 265 7.25 -13.16 0.55
CA LEU A 265 7.48 -13.10 -0.90
C LEU A 265 7.81 -14.47 -1.53
N GLN A 266 8.22 -15.47 -0.74
CA GLN A 266 8.43 -16.81 -1.26
C GLN A 266 7.08 -17.45 -1.58
N TYR A 267 6.13 -17.39 -0.64
CA TYR A 267 4.77 -17.86 -0.86
C TYR A 267 4.06 -17.05 -1.96
N LEU A 268 4.19 -15.72 -1.98
CA LEU A 268 3.65 -14.92 -3.09
C LEU A 268 4.19 -15.35 -4.45
N GLY A 269 5.48 -15.68 -4.53
CA GLY A 269 6.08 -16.21 -5.74
C GLY A 269 5.45 -17.52 -6.20
N GLN A 270 5.13 -18.43 -5.27
CA GLN A 270 4.43 -19.68 -5.57
C GLN A 270 3.02 -19.44 -6.13
N LEU A 271 2.30 -18.42 -5.62
CA LEU A 271 1.00 -18.03 -6.15
C LEU A 271 1.12 -17.53 -7.60
N LEU A 272 2.10 -16.67 -7.88
CA LEU A 272 2.32 -16.13 -9.24
C LEU A 272 2.75 -17.22 -10.24
N ASP A 273 3.53 -18.20 -9.78
CA ASP A 273 3.93 -19.38 -10.57
C ASP A 273 2.74 -20.32 -10.83
N ARG A 274 1.84 -20.50 -9.86
CA ARG A 274 0.67 -21.40 -9.96
C ARG A 274 -0.47 -20.82 -10.79
N TYR A 275 -0.76 -19.53 -10.64
CA TYR A 275 -1.92 -18.88 -11.24
C TYR A 275 -1.46 -17.91 -12.34
N PRO A 276 -1.45 -18.30 -13.64
CA PRO A 276 -0.95 -17.45 -14.73
C PRO A 276 -1.82 -16.22 -15.03
N ASN A 277 -3.03 -16.16 -14.45
CA ASN A 277 -4.00 -15.07 -14.56
C ASN A 277 -3.94 -14.02 -13.41
N LEU A 278 -3.04 -14.19 -12.44
CA LEU A 278 -2.87 -13.32 -11.26
C LEU A 278 -1.80 -12.22 -11.39
N TYR A 279 -2.15 -10.96 -11.43
CA TYR A 279 -1.22 -9.84 -11.24
C TYR A 279 -1.28 -9.36 -9.80
N VAL A 280 -0.26 -8.61 -9.39
CA VAL A 280 -0.25 -7.89 -8.12
C VAL A 280 0.16 -6.45 -8.32
N ASP A 281 -0.36 -5.55 -7.49
CA ASP A 281 0.16 -4.19 -7.39
C ASP A 281 1.04 -4.02 -6.14
N LEU A 282 1.90 -2.99 -6.14
CA LEU A 282 2.80 -2.69 -5.02
C LEU A 282 2.26 -1.65 -4.03
N SER A 283 1.00 -1.23 -4.18
CA SER A 283 0.45 -0.12 -3.42
C SER A 283 0.30 -0.48 -1.94
N ALA A 284 0.38 0.52 -1.06
CA ALA A 284 0.25 0.41 0.40
C ALA A 284 1.25 -0.52 1.12
N VAL A 285 2.15 -1.22 0.40
CA VAL A 285 3.11 -2.20 0.97
C VAL A 285 4.58 -1.88 0.68
N VAL A 286 4.86 -0.68 0.15
CA VAL A 286 6.23 -0.15 0.04
C VAL A 286 6.98 -0.19 1.40
N PRO A 287 6.34 0.11 2.56
CA PRO A 287 7.02 -0.02 3.85
C PRO A 287 7.53 -1.44 4.12
N ASP A 288 6.75 -2.47 3.79
CA ASP A 288 7.14 -3.88 3.95
C ASP A 288 8.19 -4.31 2.92
N LEU A 289 7.99 -3.98 1.65
CA LEU A 289 8.96 -4.29 0.60
C LEU A 289 10.31 -3.66 0.89
N GLY A 290 10.30 -2.40 1.32
CA GLY A 290 11.49 -1.61 1.49
C GLY A 290 12.29 -1.91 2.77
N ARG A 291 11.70 -2.59 3.77
CA ARG A 291 12.47 -3.13 4.91
C ARG A 291 13.24 -4.41 4.58
N MET A 292 12.99 -5.03 3.43
CA MET A 292 13.69 -6.23 2.94
C MET A 292 14.26 -6.03 1.51
N PRO A 293 15.13 -5.03 1.28
CA PRO A 293 15.48 -4.54 -0.05
C PRO A 293 16.07 -5.61 -0.98
N TYR A 294 16.92 -6.50 -0.47
CA TYR A 294 17.55 -7.54 -1.30
C TYR A 294 16.56 -8.59 -1.78
N THR A 295 15.63 -9.00 -0.91
CA THR A 295 14.59 -9.98 -1.25
C THR A 295 13.58 -9.37 -2.20
N SER A 296 13.11 -8.15 -1.91
CA SER A 296 12.22 -7.37 -2.78
C SER A 296 12.83 -7.16 -4.15
N ARG A 297 14.11 -6.76 -4.23
CA ARG A 297 14.80 -6.63 -5.51
C ARG A 297 14.78 -7.92 -6.31
N ARG A 298 15.19 -9.05 -5.72
CA ARG A 298 15.20 -10.35 -6.44
C ARG A 298 13.80 -10.75 -6.89
N PHE A 299 12.79 -10.51 -6.05
CA PHE A 299 11.40 -10.79 -6.38
C PHE A 299 10.93 -9.96 -7.59
N PHE A 300 11.17 -8.66 -7.57
CA PHE A 300 10.81 -7.75 -8.66
C PHE A 300 11.52 -8.09 -9.96
N LEU A 301 12.79 -8.51 -9.92
CA LEU A 301 13.51 -8.96 -11.12
C LEU A 301 12.92 -10.25 -11.69
N ARG A 302 12.52 -11.21 -10.84
CA ARG A 302 11.96 -12.50 -11.26
C ARG A 302 10.53 -12.36 -11.81
N TYR A 303 9.67 -11.63 -11.11
CA TYR A 303 8.24 -11.51 -11.41
C TYR A 303 7.87 -10.18 -12.10
N GLN A 304 8.84 -9.54 -12.76
CA GLN A 304 8.71 -8.22 -13.41
C GLN A 304 7.52 -8.10 -14.38
N ASP A 305 7.03 -9.20 -14.94
CA ASP A 305 5.92 -9.24 -15.90
C ASP A 305 4.53 -9.35 -15.23
N ARG A 306 4.48 -9.42 -13.89
CA ARG A 306 3.24 -9.65 -13.10
C ARG A 306 3.03 -8.62 -11.99
N ILE A 307 3.92 -7.65 -11.86
CA ILE A 307 3.86 -6.58 -10.86
C ILE A 307 3.43 -5.27 -11.53
N LEU A 308 2.45 -4.59 -10.94
CA LEU A 308 1.88 -3.34 -11.42
C LEU A 308 2.20 -2.21 -10.43
N PHE A 309 2.44 -1.00 -10.95
CA PHE A 309 2.51 0.18 -10.11
C PHE A 309 1.12 0.56 -9.60
N GLY A 310 1.01 0.85 -8.30
CA GLY A 310 -0.21 1.34 -7.66
C GLY A 310 0.13 2.24 -6.47
N SER A 311 -0.67 3.27 -6.16
CA SER A 311 -0.41 4.16 -5.00
C SER A 311 -1.35 3.98 -3.81
N ASP A 312 -2.57 3.48 -4.05
CA ASP A 312 -3.69 3.33 -3.10
C ASP A 312 -4.15 4.64 -2.43
N VAL A 313 -3.87 5.77 -3.09
CA VAL A 313 -4.27 7.08 -2.60
C VAL A 313 -4.77 7.94 -3.75
N TYR A 314 -5.34 9.10 -3.43
CA TYR A 314 -5.52 10.14 -4.43
C TYR A 314 -4.15 10.72 -4.87
N PRO A 315 -4.05 11.26 -6.10
CA PRO A 315 -2.79 11.81 -6.61
C PRO A 315 -2.15 12.85 -5.68
N ARG A 316 -0.93 12.55 -5.22
CA ARG A 316 -0.09 13.44 -4.42
C ARG A 316 1.36 13.35 -4.87
N ALA A 317 1.99 14.49 -5.13
CA ALA A 317 3.32 14.52 -5.72
C ALA A 317 4.36 13.84 -4.81
N GLU A 318 4.30 14.09 -3.50
CA GLU A 318 5.21 13.50 -2.53
C GLU A 318 5.11 11.97 -2.47
N VAL A 319 3.90 11.41 -2.58
CA VAL A 319 3.71 9.95 -2.57
C VAL A 319 4.40 9.32 -3.77
N TYR A 320 4.14 9.83 -4.97
CA TYR A 320 4.78 9.31 -6.17
C TYR A 320 6.31 9.41 -6.12
N ARG A 321 6.84 10.54 -5.64
CA ARG A 321 8.29 10.74 -5.49
C ARG A 321 8.92 9.73 -4.54
N ASP A 322 8.24 9.38 -3.44
CA ASP A 322 8.72 8.36 -2.52
C ASP A 322 8.70 6.95 -3.16
N TYR A 323 7.66 6.63 -3.93
CA TYR A 323 7.62 5.39 -4.71
C TYR A 323 8.75 5.33 -5.75
N PHE A 324 9.03 6.41 -6.48
CA PHE A 324 10.12 6.45 -7.45
C PHE A 324 11.47 6.34 -6.75
N ARG A 325 11.65 7.02 -5.62
CA ARG A 325 12.85 6.90 -4.79
C ARG A 325 13.09 5.46 -4.34
N PHE A 326 12.05 4.76 -3.89
CA PHE A 326 12.11 3.34 -3.54
C PHE A 326 12.51 2.47 -4.75
N LEU A 327 11.88 2.67 -5.90
CA LEU A 327 12.06 1.79 -7.06
C LEU A 327 13.35 2.07 -7.85
N GLU A 328 13.76 3.33 -7.99
CA GLU A 328 14.81 3.76 -8.91
C GLU A 328 16.19 3.88 -8.26
N THR A 329 16.26 4.06 -6.93
CA THR A 329 17.51 4.36 -6.22
C THR A 329 17.97 3.22 -5.32
N PHE A 330 19.20 3.33 -4.81
CA PHE A 330 19.71 2.52 -3.71
C PHE A 330 19.79 3.34 -2.42
N ASP A 331 18.89 4.32 -2.24
CA ASP A 331 18.88 5.15 -1.04
C ASP A 331 18.63 4.30 0.21
N GLU A 332 19.33 4.67 1.27
CA GLU A 332 19.27 3.95 2.54
C GLU A 332 18.53 4.77 3.59
N TYR A 333 17.89 4.07 4.53
CA TYR A 333 17.29 4.68 5.71
C TYR A 333 16.32 5.81 5.37
N ILE A 334 15.42 5.57 4.42
CA ILE A 334 14.42 6.54 3.98
C ILE A 334 13.13 6.38 4.77
N ASP A 335 12.48 7.50 5.05
CA ASP A 335 11.07 7.51 5.40
C ASP A 335 10.26 7.12 4.16
N TYR A 336 9.18 6.37 4.37
CA TYR A 336 8.30 5.87 3.31
C TYR A 336 7.07 6.79 3.15
N PRO A 337 6.34 6.68 2.03
CA PRO A 337 5.21 7.56 1.77
C PRO A 337 4.11 7.39 2.81
N VAL A 338 3.34 8.46 3.04
CA VAL A 338 2.18 8.48 3.95
C VAL A 338 2.54 8.25 5.42
N LYS A 339 3.50 9.03 5.93
CA LYS A 339 3.88 9.05 7.35
C LYS A 339 2.69 9.23 8.30
N GLU A 340 1.63 9.92 7.86
CA GLU A 340 0.41 10.13 8.67
C GLU A 340 -0.26 8.81 9.07
N LEU A 341 -0.18 7.77 8.22
CA LEU A 341 -0.80 6.47 8.49
C LEU A 341 0.06 5.55 9.37
N GLY A 342 1.36 5.85 9.52
CA GLY A 342 2.23 5.16 10.47
C GLY A 342 2.39 3.66 10.21
N GLN A 343 2.57 3.25 8.94
CA GLN A 343 2.67 1.84 8.51
C GLN A 343 3.96 1.12 8.99
N GLY A 344 4.05 0.86 10.30
CA GLY A 344 5.23 0.33 10.97
C GLY A 344 6.10 1.40 11.65
N GLN A 345 7.17 0.95 12.34
CA GLN A 345 8.18 1.82 12.98
C GLN A 345 9.59 1.48 12.48
N TRP A 346 9.76 1.40 11.16
CA TRP A 346 11.05 1.13 10.54
C TRP A 346 11.36 2.14 9.43
N LYS A 347 12.56 2.06 8.89
CA LYS A 347 12.95 2.76 7.68
C LYS A 347 13.04 1.77 6.54
N ILE A 348 12.94 2.30 5.32
CA ILE A 348 13.09 1.48 4.13
C ILE A 348 14.33 1.84 3.34
N TYR A 349 14.58 1.04 2.30
CA TYR A 349 15.74 1.11 1.43
C TYR A 349 15.29 0.95 -0.01
N GLY A 350 15.88 1.73 -0.91
CA GLY A 350 15.63 1.64 -2.34
C GLY A 350 16.15 0.32 -2.93
N ILE A 351 15.47 -0.17 -3.96
CA ILE A 351 15.76 -1.47 -4.60
C ILE A 351 16.39 -1.35 -5.99
N GLY A 352 16.62 -0.13 -6.49
CA GLY A 352 17.42 0.20 -7.67
C GLY A 352 17.14 -0.64 -8.91
N LEU A 353 15.87 -0.69 -9.35
CA LEU A 353 15.43 -1.52 -10.47
C LEU A 353 16.06 -1.08 -11.81
N PRO A 354 16.47 -2.03 -12.67
CA PRO A 354 16.94 -1.71 -14.01
C PRO A 354 15.83 -1.09 -14.87
N ASP A 355 16.20 -0.25 -15.83
CA ASP A 355 15.26 0.44 -16.74
C ASP A 355 14.28 -0.49 -17.45
N SER A 356 14.73 -1.69 -17.84
CA SER A 356 13.87 -2.69 -18.49
C SER A 356 12.75 -3.19 -17.57
N VAL A 357 13.02 -3.26 -16.27
CA VAL A 357 12.04 -3.69 -15.25
C VAL A 357 11.14 -2.52 -14.87
N LEU A 358 11.70 -1.31 -14.71
CA LEU A 358 10.93 -0.09 -14.44
C LEU A 358 9.86 0.14 -15.51
N ARG A 359 10.18 0.03 -16.80
CA ARG A 359 9.19 0.18 -17.88
C ARG A 359 8.01 -0.80 -17.77
N LYS A 360 8.28 -2.04 -17.37
CA LYS A 360 7.22 -3.05 -17.20
C LYS A 360 6.27 -2.71 -16.06
N ILE A 361 6.85 -2.40 -14.90
CA ILE A 361 6.09 -2.09 -13.69
C ILE A 361 5.36 -0.75 -13.83
N TYR A 362 6.01 0.25 -14.44
CA TYR A 362 5.46 1.58 -14.57
C TYR A 362 4.30 1.63 -15.56
N TYR A 363 4.37 0.92 -16.69
CA TYR A 363 3.28 1.01 -17.66
C TYR A 363 3.02 -0.26 -18.48
N ALA A 364 4.03 -1.00 -18.93
CA ALA A 364 3.79 -2.03 -19.95
C ALA A 364 2.89 -3.17 -19.46
N ASN A 365 3.00 -3.55 -18.17
CA ASN A 365 2.11 -4.55 -17.57
C ASN A 365 0.69 -4.02 -17.46
N ALA A 366 0.51 -2.75 -17.07
CA ALA A 366 -0.80 -2.13 -16.95
C ALA A 366 -1.48 -1.99 -18.34
N GLU A 367 -0.74 -1.58 -19.37
CA GLU A 367 -1.22 -1.54 -20.75
C GLU A 367 -1.76 -2.90 -21.21
N LYS A 368 -0.99 -3.96 -20.95
CA LYS A 368 -1.38 -5.34 -21.26
C LYS A 368 -2.66 -5.76 -20.53
N VAL A 369 -2.74 -5.48 -19.22
CA VAL A 369 -3.86 -5.90 -18.37
C VAL A 369 -5.14 -5.11 -18.68
N LEU A 370 -5.01 -3.83 -19.02
CA LEU A 370 -6.14 -2.94 -19.33
C LEU A 370 -6.56 -2.98 -20.80
N GLY A 371 -5.75 -3.59 -21.68
CA GLY A 371 -5.99 -3.58 -23.12
C GLY A 371 -5.94 -2.19 -23.73
N VAL A 372 -5.10 -1.30 -23.20
CA VAL A 372 -4.91 0.07 -23.72
C VAL A 372 -3.60 0.15 -24.51
N GLU A 373 -3.61 0.84 -25.64
CA GLU A 373 -2.43 0.93 -26.51
C GLU A 373 -1.31 1.76 -25.89
N SER A 374 -0.06 1.36 -26.14
CA SER A 374 1.10 2.21 -25.87
C SER A 374 1.05 3.42 -26.78
N VAL A 375 0.84 4.61 -26.22
CA VAL A 375 1.06 5.86 -26.97
C VAL A 375 2.55 5.91 -27.33
N LYS A 376 2.83 5.84 -28.64
CA LYS A 376 4.19 5.86 -29.20
C LYS A 376 4.91 7.18 -28.98
#